data_AF-A0A804HKU6-F1
#
_entry.id   AF-A0A804HKU6-F1
#
_cell.length_a   1.000
_cell.length_b   1.000
_cell.length_c   1.000
_cell.angle_alpha   90.00
_cell.angle_beta   90.00
_cell.angle_gamma   90.00
#
_symmetry.space_group_name_H-M   'P 1'
#
loop_
_entity.id
_entity.type
_entity.pdbx_description
1 polymer ?
#
loop_
_entity_poly.entity_id
_entity_poly.type
_entity_poly.pdbx_seq_one_letter_code
_entity_poly.pdbx_strand_id
1 'polypeptide(L)'
;VPDYLDHIKKPMDFFTMKQNLEAYRYLNFDDFEEDFNLIVSNCLKYNAKDTIFYRAAVRLREQGGAVLRQARRQAEKMGIDFETGMHIPHSLAGDEATHHTEDGG
;
A
#
# COMPACT_ATOMS: atom_id res chain seq x y z
N VAL A 1 -23.65 -8.60 12.05
CA VAL A 1 -22.82 -8.71 13.27
C VAL A 1 -23.08 -7.46 14.11
N PRO A 2 -24.07 -7.51 15.03
CA PRO A 2 -24.62 -6.32 15.68
C PRO A 2 -23.63 -5.53 16.55
N ASP A 3 -22.66 -6.23 17.15
CA ASP A 3 -21.63 -5.73 18.07
C ASP A 3 -20.33 -5.30 17.37
N TYR A 4 -20.25 -5.41 16.05
CA TYR A 4 -19.01 -5.15 15.31
C TYR A 4 -18.45 -3.74 15.58
N LEU A 5 -19.33 -2.74 15.64
CA LEU A 5 -18.94 -1.33 15.84
C LEU A 5 -18.58 -1.00 17.29
N ASP A 6 -18.92 -1.89 18.24
CA ASP A 6 -18.48 -1.77 19.63
C ASP A 6 -16.97 -2.05 19.73
N HIS A 7 -16.47 -2.97 18.90
CA HIS A 7 -15.08 -3.42 18.87
C HIS A 7 -14.22 -2.72 17.80
N ILE A 8 -14.80 -2.43 16.63
CA ILE A 8 -14.11 -1.89 15.46
C ILE A 8 -14.55 -0.44 15.19
N LYS A 9 -13.59 0.49 15.29
CA LYS A 9 -13.86 1.94 15.22
C LYS A 9 -13.77 2.53 13.81
N LYS A 10 -12.97 1.92 12.95
CA LYS A 10 -12.81 2.30 11.55
C LYS A 10 -13.04 1.09 10.66
N PRO A 11 -14.30 0.70 10.40
CA PRO A 11 -14.61 -0.35 9.44
C PRO A 11 -14.02 -0.02 8.06
N MET A 12 -13.55 -1.05 7.35
CA MET A 12 -13.08 -0.93 5.99
C MET A 12 -13.34 -2.24 5.24
N ASP A 13 -13.55 -2.14 3.93
CA ASP A 13 -13.78 -3.25 3.02
C ASP A 13 -13.37 -2.85 1.58
N PHE A 14 -13.23 -3.83 0.69
CA PHE A 14 -12.75 -3.57 -0.67
C PHE A 14 -13.72 -2.76 -1.54
N PHE A 15 -15.03 -2.81 -1.26
CA PHE A 15 -15.99 -1.99 -1.99
C PHE A 15 -15.83 -0.52 -1.59
N THR A 16 -15.71 -0.23 -0.30
CA THR A 16 -15.37 1.11 0.20
C THR A 16 -14.02 1.58 -0.35
N MET A 17 -12.99 0.72 -0.37
CA MET A 17 -11.69 1.09 -0.95
C MET A 17 -11.79 1.43 -2.44
N LYS A 18 -12.59 0.67 -3.20
CA LYS A 18 -12.83 0.95 -4.62
C LYS A 18 -13.51 2.31 -4.81
N GLN A 19 -14.52 2.63 -4.00
CA GLN A 19 -15.18 3.93 -4.04
C GLN A 19 -14.22 5.08 -3.68
N ASN A 20 -13.35 4.88 -2.69
CA ASN A 20 -12.30 5.84 -2.33
C ASN A 20 -11.34 6.08 -3.50
N LEU A 21 -10.94 5.02 -4.20
CA LEU A 21 -10.07 5.09 -5.38
C LEU A 21 -10.73 5.85 -6.53
N GLU A 22 -11.97 5.48 -6.89
CA GLU A 22 -12.73 6.11 -7.99
C GLU A 22 -13.07 7.59 -7.70
N ALA A 23 -13.14 7.97 -6.43
CA ALA A 23 -13.35 9.33 -5.98
C ALA A 23 -12.04 10.11 -5.73
N TYR A 24 -10.88 9.58 -6.14
CA TYR A 24 -9.56 10.22 -5.99
C TYR A 24 -9.23 10.61 -4.53
N ARG A 25 -9.66 9.80 -3.55
CA ARG A 25 -9.43 10.08 -2.11
C ARG A 25 -8.06 9.64 -1.61
N TYR A 26 -7.38 8.75 -2.32
CA TYR A 26 -6.01 8.36 -2.01
C TYR A 26 -5.07 9.33 -2.71
N LEU A 27 -4.41 10.18 -1.94
CA LEU A 27 -3.47 11.19 -2.46
C LEU A 27 -2.09 10.57 -2.69
N ASN A 28 -1.80 9.50 -1.96
CA ASN A 28 -0.56 8.76 -2.06
C ASN A 28 -0.82 7.25 -1.87
N PHE A 29 0.21 6.44 -2.09
CA PHE A 29 0.13 4.99 -1.94
C PHE A 29 -0.09 4.57 -0.48
N ASP A 30 0.43 5.33 0.49
CA ASP A 30 0.31 5.03 1.92
C ASP A 30 -1.15 5.10 2.37
N ASP A 31 -1.93 6.06 1.88
CA ASP A 31 -3.37 6.17 2.17
C ASP A 31 -4.13 4.90 1.72
N PHE A 32 -3.80 4.39 0.53
CA PHE A 32 -4.39 3.15 0.01
C PHE A 32 -3.96 1.93 0.83
N GLU A 33 -2.68 1.85 1.20
CA GLU A 33 -2.14 0.76 2.00
C GLU A 33 -2.71 0.77 3.43
N GLU A 34 -2.99 1.94 4.02
CA GLU A 34 -3.63 2.05 5.33
C GLU A 34 -5.03 1.41 5.33
N ASP A 35 -5.86 1.69 4.31
CA ASP A 35 -7.19 1.10 4.21
C ASP A 35 -7.15 -0.42 4.00
N PHE A 36 -6.19 -0.93 3.20
CA PHE A 36 -5.95 -2.37 3.10
C PHE A 36 -5.60 -2.98 4.47
N ASN A 37 -4.71 -2.32 5.22
CA ASN A 37 -4.31 -2.75 6.55
C ASN A 37 -5.46 -2.69 7.56
N LEU A 38 -6.43 -1.77 7.40
CA LEU A 38 -7.65 -1.75 8.20
C LEU A 38 -8.51 -2.99 7.95
N ILE A 39 -8.68 -3.45 6.70
CA ILE A 39 -9.42 -4.70 6.41
C ILE A 39 -8.83 -5.87 7.19
N VAL A 40 -7.50 -6.03 7.09
CA VAL A 40 -6.77 -7.13 7.75
C VAL A 40 -6.85 -6.98 9.28
N SER A 41 -6.44 -5.84 9.82
CA SER A 41 -6.33 -5.64 11.27
C SER A 41 -7.68 -5.70 11.98
N ASN A 42 -8.74 -5.16 11.39
CA ASN A 42 -10.09 -5.26 11.93
C ASN A 42 -10.57 -6.72 11.97
N CYS A 43 -10.33 -7.47 10.90
CA CYS A 43 -10.71 -8.88 10.85
C CYS A 43 -9.95 -9.71 11.90
N LEU A 44 -8.65 -9.48 12.05
CA LEU A 44 -7.82 -10.17 13.06
C LEU A 44 -8.17 -9.75 14.50
N LYS A 45 -8.61 -8.51 14.71
CA LYS A 45 -9.03 -8.01 16.03
C LYS A 45 -10.40 -8.56 16.43
N TYR A 46 -11.35 -8.61 15.50
CA TYR A 46 -12.72 -9.00 15.78
C TYR A 46 -12.90 -10.52 15.91
N ASN A 47 -12.17 -11.30 15.09
CA ASN A 47 -12.37 -12.74 15.02
C ASN A 47 -11.33 -13.52 15.84
N ALA A 48 -11.74 -14.64 16.45
CA ALA A 48 -10.82 -15.55 17.13
C ALA A 48 -9.89 -16.29 16.13
N LYS A 49 -8.70 -16.67 16.59
CA LYS A 49 -7.60 -17.23 15.76
C LYS A 49 -7.97 -18.52 15.03
N ASP A 50 -8.88 -19.31 15.59
CA ASP A 50 -9.36 -20.59 15.09
C ASP A 50 -10.53 -20.47 14.09
N THR A 51 -10.97 -19.26 13.79
CA THR A 51 -12.02 -19.01 12.79
C THR A 51 -11.48 -19.04 11.36
N ILE A 52 -12.36 -19.31 10.40
CA ILE A 52 -12.05 -19.20 8.96
C ILE A 52 -11.69 -17.76 8.57
N PHE A 53 -12.30 -16.76 9.20
CA PHE A 53 -12.12 -15.34 8.90
C PHE A 53 -10.71 -14.88 9.30
N TYR A 54 -10.26 -15.26 10.50
CA TYR A 54 -8.91 -14.94 10.95
C TYR A 54 -7.85 -15.56 10.03
N ARG A 55 -7.99 -16.85 9.68
CA ARG A 55 -7.07 -17.52 8.75
C ARG A 55 -7.08 -16.89 7.36
N ALA A 56 -8.25 -16.47 6.87
CA ALA A 56 -8.35 -15.76 5.60
C ALA A 56 -7.63 -14.40 5.64
N ALA A 57 -7.78 -13.62 6.72
CA ALA A 57 -7.08 -12.35 6.89
C ALA A 57 -5.54 -12.51 6.98
N VAL A 58 -5.04 -13.57 7.62
CA VAL A 58 -3.60 -13.88 7.63
C VAL A 58 -3.08 -14.15 6.20
N ARG A 59 -3.77 -14.99 5.43
CA ARG A 59 -3.41 -15.27 4.03
C ARG A 59 -3.48 -14.02 3.16
N LEU A 60 -4.52 -13.21 3.35
CA LEU A 60 -4.68 -11.94 2.64
C LEU A 60 -3.53 -10.98 2.93
N ARG A 61 -3.10 -10.86 4.19
CA ARG A 61 -1.95 -10.04 4.58
C ARG A 61 -0.66 -10.48 3.88
N GLU A 62 -0.40 -11.78 3.82
CA GLU A 62 0.81 -12.33 3.21
C GLU A 62 0.84 -12.13 1.70
N GLN A 63 -0.23 -12.53 1.00
CA GLN A 63 -0.34 -12.43 -0.45
C GLN A 63 -0.48 -10.97 -0.88
N GLY A 64 -1.38 -10.22 -0.24
CA GLY A 64 -1.61 -8.81 -0.51
C GLY A 64 -0.39 -7.95 -0.22
N GLY A 65 0.35 -8.23 0.85
CA GLY A 65 1.61 -7.52 1.15
C GLY A 65 2.66 -7.69 0.05
N ALA A 66 2.73 -8.86 -0.60
CA ALA A 66 3.62 -9.04 -1.75
C ALA A 66 3.20 -8.20 -2.96
N VAL A 67 1.89 -8.17 -3.25
CA VAL A 67 1.31 -7.36 -4.33
C VAL A 67 1.54 -5.86 -4.07
N LEU A 68 1.29 -5.39 -2.84
CA LEU A 68 1.50 -3.98 -2.46
C LEU A 68 2.97 -3.57 -2.61
N ARG A 69 3.91 -4.38 -2.14
CA ARG A 69 5.35 -4.09 -2.31
C ARG A 69 5.75 -4.02 -3.79
N GLN A 70 5.20 -4.89 -4.63
CA GLN A 70 5.45 -4.84 -6.07
C GLN A 70 4.85 -3.58 -6.71
N ALA A 71 3.61 -3.25 -6.37
CA ALA A 71 2.93 -2.07 -6.90
C ALA A 71 3.63 -0.78 -6.49
N ARG A 72 4.09 -0.67 -5.23
CA ARG A 72 4.88 0.48 -4.75
C ARG A 72 6.16 0.67 -5.57
N ARG A 73 6.93 -0.41 -5.76
CA ARG A 73 8.15 -0.37 -6.60
C ARG A 73 7.87 0.05 -8.04
N GLN A 74 6.71 -0.33 -8.58
CA GLN A 74 6.31 0.09 -9.92
C GLN A 74 5.95 1.57 -9.96
N ALA A 75 5.21 2.07 -8.97
CA ALA A 75 4.88 3.49 -8.84
C ALA A 75 6.13 4.36 -8.69
N GLU A 76 7.09 3.94 -7.87
CA GLU A 76 8.39 4.62 -7.71
C GLU A 76 9.18 4.66 -9.02
N LYS A 77 9.20 3.56 -9.78
CA LYS A 77 9.88 3.48 -11.08
C LYS A 77 9.23 4.31 -12.18
N MET A 78 7.93 4.56 -12.08
CA MET A 78 7.23 5.46 -13.00
C MET A 78 7.65 6.93 -12.78
N GLY A 79 8.42 7.24 -11.73
CA GLY A 79 8.97 8.58 -11.54
C GLY A 79 7.87 9.64 -11.44
N ILE A 80 6.73 9.32 -10.82
CA ILE A 80 5.66 10.30 -10.62
C ILE A 80 6.10 11.24 -9.51
N ASP A 81 6.21 12.53 -9.82
CA ASP A 81 6.37 13.58 -8.83
C ASP A 81 5.03 13.77 -8.13
N PHE A 82 4.94 13.36 -6.86
CA PHE A 82 3.72 13.44 -6.05
C PHE A 82 3.34 14.88 -5.65
N GLU A 83 4.25 15.84 -5.80
CA GLU A 83 3.98 17.26 -5.52
C GLU A 83 3.35 17.95 -6.74
N THR A 84 3.83 17.62 -7.95
CA THR A 84 3.36 18.26 -9.19
C THR A 84 2.40 17.42 -10.02
N GLY A 85 2.30 16.12 -9.75
CA GLY A 85 1.50 15.17 -10.54
C GLY A 85 2.10 14.84 -11.91
N MET A 86 3.33 15.27 -12.19
CA MET A 86 4.01 15.10 -13.47
C MET A 86 4.96 13.89 -13.47
N HIS A 87 5.11 13.24 -14.62
CA HIS A 87 6.10 12.17 -14.81
C HIS A 87 7.50 12.79 -14.96
N ILE A 88 8.43 12.46 -14.07
CA ILE A 88 9.85 12.81 -14.17
C ILE A 88 10.40 12.07 -15.40
N PRO A 89 10.92 12.78 -16.43
CA PRO A 89 11.49 12.11 -17.58
C PRO A 89 12.63 11.18 -17.17
N HIS A 90 12.68 10.00 -17.79
CA HIS A 90 13.66 8.94 -17.51
C HIS A 90 15.13 9.38 -17.69
N SER A 91 15.37 10.58 -18.24
CA SER A 91 16.67 11.21 -18.49
C SER A 91 17.31 11.89 -17.27
N LEU A 92 16.64 11.96 -16.11
CA LEU A 92 17.20 12.55 -14.88
C LEU A 92 17.42 11.53 -13.74
N ALA A 93 17.04 10.26 -13.96
CA ALA A 93 17.02 9.25 -12.90
C ALA A 93 18.33 8.45 -12.74
N GLY A 94 19.40 8.77 -13.46
CA GLY A 94 20.68 8.11 -13.26
C GLY A 94 21.76 8.53 -14.24
N ASP A 95 22.58 9.50 -13.84
CA ASP A 95 23.95 9.68 -14.33
C ASP A 95 24.87 10.42 -13.32
N GLU A 96 24.56 10.38 -12.02
CA GLU A 96 25.41 11.01 -10.97
C GLU A 96 25.81 10.07 -9.82
N ALA A 97 25.91 8.77 -10.08
CA ALA A 97 26.44 7.85 -9.09
C ALA A 97 27.30 6.76 -9.74
N THR A 98 28.44 7.14 -10.32
CA THR A 98 29.66 6.30 -10.46
C THR A 98 30.77 7.05 -11.23
N HIS A 99 31.50 7.96 -10.56
CA HIS A 99 32.92 8.19 -10.92
C HIS A 99 33.73 8.84 -9.77
N HIS A 100 33.97 8.07 -8.72
CA HIS A 100 35.19 8.13 -7.89
C HIS A 100 35.78 6.71 -8.01
N THR A 101 37.05 6.40 -8.28
CA THR A 101 38.38 7.06 -8.23
C THR A 101 39.36 6.08 -8.94
N GLU A 102 40.64 6.47 -9.12
CA GLU A 102 41.79 5.73 -9.71
C GLU A 102 41.97 5.99 -11.23
N ASP A 103 43.08 6.52 -11.75
CA ASP A 103 44.49 6.40 -11.33
C ASP A 103 45.30 7.69 -11.60
N GLY A 104 46.20 7.99 -10.66
CA GLY A 104 47.26 8.99 -10.80
C GLY A 104 48.49 8.39 -11.48
N GLY A 105 49.17 9.21 -12.30
CA GLY A 105 50.50 8.93 -12.84
C GLY A 105 51.63 9.27 -11.89
#